data_AF-A0A103E7M3-F1
#
_entry.id   AF-A0A103E7M3-F1
#
_cell.length_a   1.000
_cell.length_b   1.000
_cell.length_c   1.000
_cell.angle_alpha   90.00
_cell.angle_beta   90.00
_cell.angle_gamma   90.00
#
_symmetry.space_group_name_H-M   'P 1'
#
loop_
_entity.id
_entity.type
_entity.pdbx_description
1 polymer ?
#
loop_
_entity_poly.entity_id
_entity_poly.type
_entity_poly.pdbx_seq_one_letter_code
_entity_poly.pdbx_strand_id
1 'polypeptide(L)'
;MGALALVAALGVSLAHAQDVARIAAVNSDRILRESAPAKAAQTKLEAEFAKRDKDLQDMAARLKSISDALDKNSSSLSANDRAQKQRDLAQLDTDFQRKQREFREDLNQRRNEELAAVLDRANKVIKQIAEQQNYDLIVQEAVYVSPRIDITDKVLKALASPSAGSN
;
A
#
# COMPACT_ATOMS: atom_id res chain seq x y z
N MET A 1 37.71 -49.42 -62.17
CA MET A 1 36.59 -48.46 -62.18
C MET A 1 35.44 -49.13 -61.44
N GLY A 2 34.84 -48.63 -60.37
CA GLY A 2 35.06 -47.46 -59.53
C GLY A 2 34.52 -47.78 -58.13
N ALA A 3 35.09 -47.18 -57.09
CA ALA A 3 34.65 -47.36 -55.71
C ALA A 3 33.43 -46.48 -55.44
N LEU A 4 32.30 -47.09 -55.10
CA LEU A 4 31.09 -46.40 -54.66
C LEU A 4 31.14 -46.26 -53.13
N ALA A 5 31.60 -45.10 -52.65
CA ALA A 5 31.56 -44.78 -51.22
C ALA A 5 30.22 -44.11 -50.90
N LEU A 6 29.29 -44.87 -50.32
CA LEU A 6 28.03 -44.37 -49.77
C LEU A 6 28.30 -43.78 -48.38
N VAL A 7 28.50 -42.46 -48.31
CA VAL A 7 28.58 -41.73 -47.04
C VAL A 7 27.17 -41.54 -46.50
N ALA A 8 26.78 -42.36 -45.54
CA ALA A 8 25.57 -42.15 -44.75
C ALA A 8 25.79 -40.93 -43.83
N ALA A 9 25.25 -39.76 -44.22
CA ALA A 9 25.19 -38.60 -43.36
C ALA A 9 24.20 -38.86 -42.22
N LEU A 10 24.72 -39.27 -41.05
CA LEU A 10 23.99 -39.26 -39.79
C LEU A 10 23.61 -37.81 -39.47
N GLY A 11 22.37 -37.44 -39.77
CA GLY A 11 21.79 -36.18 -39.34
C GLY A 11 21.71 -36.16 -37.81
N VAL A 12 22.74 -35.63 -37.16
CA VAL A 12 22.67 -35.22 -35.76
C VAL A 12 21.73 -34.01 -35.73
N SER A 13 20.46 -34.26 -35.45
CA SER A 13 19.54 -33.22 -35.03
C SER A 13 20.07 -32.61 -33.74
N LEU A 14 20.85 -31.54 -33.88
CA LEU A 14 21.13 -30.59 -32.82
C LEU A 14 19.77 -30.05 -32.37
N ALA A 15 19.18 -30.72 -31.38
CA ALA A 15 18.08 -30.16 -30.60
C ALA A 15 18.62 -28.86 -30.01
N HIS A 16 18.34 -27.75 -30.69
CA HIS A 16 18.54 -26.44 -30.13
C HIS A 16 17.60 -26.41 -28.94
N ALA A 17 18.16 -26.52 -27.73
CA ALA A 17 17.44 -26.13 -26.54
C ALA A 17 17.07 -24.68 -26.77
N GLN A 18 15.82 -24.44 -27.18
CA GLN A 18 15.30 -23.08 -27.17
C GLN A 18 15.35 -22.66 -25.71
N ASP A 19 16.15 -21.64 -25.40
CA ASP A 19 16.18 -21.04 -24.08
C ASP A 19 14.73 -20.66 -23.74
N VAL A 20 14.12 -21.46 -22.86
CA VAL A 20 12.73 -21.25 -22.45
C VAL A 20 12.75 -20.06 -21.50
N ALA A 21 12.15 -18.96 -21.94
CA ALA A 21 12.03 -17.75 -21.14
C ALA A 21 11.52 -18.06 -19.73
N ARG A 22 12.26 -17.62 -18.72
CA ARG A 22 11.96 -17.81 -17.30
C ARG A 22 11.04 -16.70 -16.84
N ILE A 23 9.75 -17.00 -16.85
CA ILE A 23 8.70 -16.09 -16.45
C ILE A 23 8.32 -16.35 -14.99
N ALA A 24 8.30 -15.29 -14.18
CA ALA A 24 7.71 -15.28 -12.85
C ALA A 24 6.56 -14.29 -12.79
N ALA A 25 5.75 -14.38 -11.74
CA ALA A 25 4.66 -13.44 -11.48
C ALA A 25 4.64 -13.03 -10.01
N VAL A 26 4.11 -11.83 -9.76
CA VAL A 26 3.93 -11.27 -8.41
C VAL A 26 2.54 -10.69 -8.25
N ASN A 27 2.05 -10.71 -7.02
CA ASN A 27 0.84 -10.00 -6.61
C ASN A 27 1.22 -8.72 -5.85
N SER A 28 1.16 -7.58 -6.55
CA SER A 28 1.54 -6.28 -6.01
C SER A 28 0.63 -5.82 -4.87
N ASP A 29 -0.68 -6.03 -4.97
CA ASP A 29 -1.63 -5.70 -3.90
C ASP A 29 -1.31 -6.44 -2.60
N ARG A 30 -0.93 -7.72 -2.72
CA ARG A 30 -0.55 -8.56 -1.60
C ARG A 30 0.77 -8.10 -0.99
N ILE A 31 1.75 -7.74 -1.82
CA ILE A 31 3.02 -7.15 -1.35
C ILE A 31 2.77 -5.85 -0.59
N LEU A 32 1.94 -4.96 -1.12
CA LEU A 32 1.63 -3.67 -0.51
C LEU A 32 0.82 -3.79 0.79
N ARG A 33 0.09 -4.88 0.98
CA ARG A 33 -0.71 -5.11 2.19
C ARG A 33 0.02 -5.93 3.26
N GLU A 34 0.81 -6.92 2.86
CA GLU A 34 1.37 -7.92 3.78
C GLU A 34 2.84 -7.66 4.12
N SER A 35 3.57 -6.86 3.34
CA SER A 35 5.00 -6.64 3.55
C SER A 35 5.31 -5.93 4.87
N ALA A 36 6.48 -6.24 5.44
CA ALA A 36 6.94 -5.60 6.67
C ALA A 36 7.06 -4.07 6.54
N PRO A 37 7.57 -3.49 5.42
CA PRO A 37 7.57 -2.05 5.21
C PRO A 37 6.17 -1.44 5.20
N ALA A 38 5.18 -2.11 4.60
CA ALA A 38 3.79 -1.64 4.60
C ALA A 38 3.19 -1.60 6.01
N LYS A 39 3.40 -2.66 6.79
CA LYS A 39 2.94 -2.70 8.19
C LYS A 39 3.61 -1.62 9.03
N ALA A 40 4.91 -1.41 8.84
CA ALA A 40 5.66 -0.35 9.53
C ALA A 40 5.15 1.05 9.17
N ALA A 41 4.89 1.31 7.89
CA ALA A 41 4.27 2.54 7.40
C ALA A 41 2.90 2.77 8.06
N GLN A 42 2.06 1.74 8.15
CA GLN A 42 0.76 1.82 8.80
C GLN A 42 0.89 2.22 10.28
N THR A 43 1.74 1.54 11.05
CA THR A 43 1.98 1.89 12.46
C THR A 43 2.52 3.32 12.62
N LYS A 44 3.39 3.75 11.70
CA LYS A 44 3.95 5.11 11.70
C LYS A 44 2.86 6.16 11.46
N LEU A 45 1.99 5.96 10.46
CA LEU A 45 0.87 6.86 10.17
C LEU A 45 -0.11 6.91 11.34
N GLU A 46 -0.43 5.77 11.97
CA GLU A 46 -1.28 5.74 13.16
C GLU A 46 -0.68 6.57 14.30
N ALA A 47 0.61 6.41 14.58
CA ALA A 47 1.28 7.17 15.63
C ALA A 47 1.33 8.68 15.33
N GLU A 48 1.61 9.05 14.07
CA GLU A 48 1.69 10.43 13.63
C GLU A 48 0.34 11.16 13.71
N PHE A 49 -0.74 10.47 13.40
CA PHE A 49 -2.08 11.06 13.32
C PHE A 49 -2.95 10.84 14.57
N ALA A 50 -2.54 9.97 15.51
CA ALA A 50 -3.31 9.62 16.71
C ALA A 50 -3.78 10.84 17.52
N LYS A 51 -2.90 11.83 17.72
CA LYS A 51 -3.27 13.04 18.47
C LYS A 51 -4.36 13.86 17.76
N ARG A 52 -4.24 14.03 16.44
CA ARG A 52 -5.21 14.81 15.65
C ARG A 52 -6.54 14.09 15.54
N ASP A 53 -6.53 12.77 15.44
CA ASP A 53 -7.74 11.94 15.48
C ASP A 53 -8.45 12.09 16.83
N LYS A 54 -7.71 11.97 17.94
CA LYS A 54 -8.23 12.20 19.30
C LYS A 54 -8.84 13.59 19.45
N ASP A 55 -8.18 14.64 18.96
CA ASP A 55 -8.67 16.01 19.00
C ASP A 55 -10.00 16.15 18.22
N LEU A 56 -10.11 15.53 17.04
CA LEU A 56 -11.35 15.54 16.24
C LEU A 56 -12.49 14.79 16.94
N GLN A 57 -12.21 13.65 17.57
CA GLN A 57 -13.19 12.90 18.35
C GLN A 57 -13.70 13.73 19.54
N ASP A 58 -12.81 14.42 20.24
CA ASP A 58 -13.17 15.28 21.37
C ASP A 58 -13.99 16.50 20.93
N MET A 59 -13.68 17.09 19.77
CA MET A 59 -14.50 18.15 19.17
C MET A 59 -15.90 17.65 18.79
N ALA A 60 -16.01 16.47 18.17
CA ALA A 60 -17.28 15.86 17.82
C ALA A 60 -18.16 15.57 19.06
N ALA A 61 -17.55 15.06 20.13
CA ALA A 61 -18.24 14.85 21.40
C ALA A 61 -18.76 16.16 22.01
N ARG A 62 -17.96 17.24 21.95
CA ARG A 62 -18.37 18.57 22.42
C ARG A 62 -19.51 19.15 21.59
N LEU A 63 -19.46 19.05 20.26
CA LEU A 63 -20.56 19.46 19.37
C LEU A 63 -21.86 18.77 19.75
N LYS A 64 -21.81 17.44 19.90
CA LYS A 64 -22.97 16.66 20.34
C LYS A 64 -23.49 17.12 21.71
N SER A 65 -22.59 17.32 22.67
CA SER A 65 -22.98 17.75 24.02
C SER A 65 -23.65 19.13 24.03
N ILE A 66 -23.19 20.08 23.21
CA ILE A 66 -23.79 21.42 23.13
C ILE A 66 -25.15 21.35 22.42
N SER A 67 -25.25 20.58 21.33
CA SER A 67 -26.51 20.34 20.63
C SER A 67 -27.56 19.71 21.55
N ASP A 68 -27.22 18.60 22.21
CA ASP A 68 -28.13 17.90 23.12
C ASP A 68 -28.58 18.82 24.29
N ALA A 69 -27.70 19.72 24.75
CA ALA A 69 -28.02 20.68 25.81
C ALA A 69 -28.96 21.81 25.34
N LEU A 70 -28.81 22.28 24.10
CA LEU A 70 -29.71 23.27 23.49
C LEU A 70 -31.10 22.68 23.26
N ASP A 71 -31.18 21.42 22.83
CA ASP A 71 -32.46 20.73 22.58
C ASP A 71 -33.22 20.47 23.88
N LYS A 72 -32.55 19.85 24.87
CA LYS A 72 -33.17 19.44 26.15
C LYS A 72 -33.51 20.59 27.07
N ASN A 73 -32.70 21.65 27.09
CA ASN A 73 -32.89 22.80 27.97
C ASN A 73 -33.50 24.01 27.24
N SER A 74 -34.10 23.77 26.06
CA SER A 74 -34.66 24.82 25.22
C SER A 74 -35.71 25.68 25.93
N SER A 75 -36.42 25.18 26.93
CA SER A 75 -37.39 25.93 27.72
C SER A 75 -36.84 26.53 29.03
N SER A 76 -35.68 26.08 29.51
CA SER A 76 -35.07 26.54 30.77
C SER A 76 -33.92 27.52 30.60
N LEU A 77 -33.34 27.62 29.39
CA LEU A 77 -32.27 28.57 29.09
C LEU A 77 -32.80 30.01 28.91
N SER A 78 -32.04 30.97 29.46
CA SER A 78 -32.27 32.40 29.15
C SER A 78 -31.99 32.68 27.67
N ALA A 79 -32.53 33.77 27.14
CA ALA A 79 -32.29 34.17 25.76
C ALA A 79 -30.79 34.41 25.48
N ASN A 80 -30.08 35.02 26.43
CA ASN A 80 -28.64 35.28 26.33
C ASN A 80 -27.81 33.99 26.35
N ASP A 81 -28.13 33.06 27.26
CA ASP A 81 -27.38 31.78 27.34
C ASP A 81 -27.60 30.91 26.10
N ARG A 82 -28.84 30.91 25.57
CA ARG A 82 -29.17 30.23 24.32
C ARG A 82 -28.37 30.81 23.15
N ALA A 83 -28.36 32.14 23.02
CA ALA A 83 -27.60 32.82 21.96
C ALA A 83 -26.10 32.56 22.08
N GLN A 84 -25.54 32.53 23.31
CA GLN A 84 -24.13 32.19 23.51
C GLN A 84 -23.83 30.76 23.06
N LYS A 85 -24.60 29.77 23.52
CA LYS A 85 -24.42 28.36 23.15
C LYS A 85 -24.57 28.12 21.65
N GLN A 86 -25.48 28.81 20.98
CA GLN A 86 -25.64 28.73 19.52
C GLN A 86 -24.42 29.28 18.77
N ARG A 87 -23.83 30.39 19.24
CA ARG A 87 -22.59 30.93 18.69
C ARG A 87 -21.41 29.97 18.90
N ASP A 88 -21.26 29.45 20.12
CA ASP A 88 -20.21 28.49 20.44
C ASP A 88 -20.33 27.22 19.58
N LEU A 89 -21.56 26.72 19.38
CA LEU A 89 -21.84 25.58 18.51
C LEU A 89 -21.42 25.86 17.07
N ALA A 90 -21.82 27.01 16.51
CA ALA A 90 -21.49 27.38 15.12
C ALA A 90 -19.98 27.57 14.91
N GLN A 91 -19.29 28.17 15.89
CA GLN A 91 -17.84 28.33 15.84
C GLN A 91 -17.13 26.98 15.90
N LEU A 92 -17.51 26.11 16.85
CA LEU A 92 -16.92 24.79 17.01
C LEU A 92 -17.15 23.91 15.78
N ASP A 93 -18.33 24.01 15.14
CA ASP A 93 -18.66 23.24 13.94
C ASP A 93 -17.79 23.67 12.76
N THR A 94 -17.64 24.97 12.55
CA THR A 94 -16.77 25.53 11.50
C THR A 94 -15.31 25.06 11.69
N ASP A 95 -14.81 25.13 12.92
CA ASP A 95 -13.45 24.69 13.26
C ASP A 95 -13.28 23.17 13.10
N PHE A 96 -14.29 22.39 13.48
CA PHE A 96 -14.29 20.93 13.31
C PHE A 96 -14.23 20.56 11.84
N GLN A 97 -15.08 21.14 11.00
CA GLN A 97 -15.09 20.88 9.57
C GLN A 97 -13.76 21.25 8.90
N ARG A 98 -13.15 22.38 9.29
CA ARG A 98 -11.82 22.78 8.81
C ARG A 98 -10.76 21.74 9.18
N LYS A 99 -10.63 21.41 10.46
CA LYS A 99 -9.65 20.44 10.95
C LYS A 99 -9.87 19.04 10.38
N GLN A 100 -11.12 18.64 10.15
CA GLN A 100 -11.45 17.35 9.54
C GLN A 100 -11.02 17.28 8.07
N ARG A 101 -11.14 18.38 7.31
CA ARG A 101 -10.61 18.44 5.94
C ARG A 101 -9.09 18.36 5.93
N GLU A 102 -8.42 19.21 6.71
CA GLU A 102 -6.95 19.20 6.85
C GLU A 102 -6.43 17.82 7.28
N PHE A 103 -7.07 17.17 8.24
CA PHE A 103 -6.71 15.82 8.69
C PHE A 103 -6.80 14.80 7.55
N ARG A 104 -7.89 14.81 6.77
CA ARG A 104 -8.08 13.87 5.66
C ARG A 104 -7.08 14.12 4.54
N GLU A 105 -6.82 15.38 4.20
CA GLU A 105 -5.85 15.76 3.17
C GLU A 105 -4.44 15.32 3.56
N ASP A 106 -4.00 15.67 4.76
CA ASP A 106 -2.68 15.31 5.27
C ASP A 106 -2.52 13.79 5.39
N LEU A 107 -3.53 13.09 5.93
CA LEU A 107 -3.48 11.64 6.08
C LEU A 107 -3.39 10.94 4.71
N ASN A 108 -4.16 11.41 3.73
CA ASN A 108 -4.11 10.87 2.37
C ASN A 108 -2.75 11.14 1.71
N GLN A 109 -2.21 12.35 1.86
CA GLN A 109 -0.89 12.69 1.35
C GLN A 109 0.18 11.77 1.95
N ARG A 110 0.24 11.69 3.29
CA ARG A 110 1.22 10.87 4.01
C ARG A 110 1.08 9.39 3.67
N ARG A 111 -0.15 8.89 3.56
CA ARG A 111 -0.41 7.52 3.12
C ARG A 111 0.14 7.25 1.71
N ASN A 112 -0.04 8.18 0.78
CA ASN A 112 0.47 8.04 -0.59
C ASN A 112 2.00 8.07 -0.62
N GLU A 113 2.63 8.93 0.17
CA GLU A 113 4.09 9.00 0.31
C GLU A 113 4.68 7.70 0.85
N GLU A 114 4.11 7.17 1.93
CA GLU A 114 4.55 5.89 2.50
C GLU A 114 4.30 4.72 1.55
N LEU A 115 3.16 4.69 0.85
CA LEU A 115 2.86 3.65 -0.14
C LEU A 115 3.85 3.69 -1.30
N ALA A 116 4.20 4.88 -1.80
CA ALA A 116 5.20 5.05 -2.84
C ALA A 116 6.58 4.54 -2.38
N ALA A 117 6.96 4.78 -1.13
CA ALA A 117 8.20 4.27 -0.57
C ALA A 117 8.21 2.73 -0.47
N VAL A 118 7.08 2.11 -0.10
CA VAL A 118 6.93 0.64 -0.10
C VAL A 118 7.05 0.07 -1.50
N LEU A 119 6.40 0.70 -2.49
CA LEU A 119 6.47 0.31 -3.90
C LEU A 119 7.91 0.37 -4.44
N ASP A 120 8.64 1.46 -4.19
CA ASP A 120 10.03 1.59 -4.63
C ASP A 120 10.91 0.48 -4.05
N ARG A 121 10.76 0.19 -2.75
CA ARG A 121 11.49 -0.90 -2.10
C ARG A 121 11.12 -2.27 -2.66
N ALA A 122 9.82 -2.51 -2.92
CA ALA A 122 9.36 -3.75 -3.55
C ALA A 122 9.96 -3.92 -4.95
N ASN A 123 9.97 -2.88 -5.77
CA ASN A 123 10.54 -2.92 -7.12
C ASN A 123 12.04 -3.24 -7.09
N LYS A 124 12.80 -2.65 -6.16
CA LYS A 124 14.22 -2.96 -5.96
C LYS A 124 14.44 -4.43 -5.60
N VAL A 125 13.65 -4.96 -4.66
CA VAL A 125 13.70 -6.38 -4.26
C VAL A 125 13.34 -7.30 -5.41
N ILE A 126 12.27 -6.99 -6.16
CA ILE A 126 11.83 -7.77 -7.32
C ILE A 126 12.96 -7.84 -8.36
N LYS A 127 13.62 -6.70 -8.64
CA LYS A 127 14.75 -6.65 -9.57
C LYS A 127 15.93 -7.50 -9.10
N GLN A 128 16.30 -7.40 -7.81
CA GLN A 128 17.37 -8.23 -7.24
C GLN A 128 17.04 -9.73 -7.36
N ILE A 129 15.80 -10.13 -7.10
CA ILE A 129 15.35 -11.52 -7.24
C ILE A 129 15.38 -11.94 -8.72
N ALA A 130 14.98 -11.05 -9.64
CA ALA A 130 15.03 -11.29 -11.08
C ALA A 130 16.45 -11.63 -11.53
N GLU A 131 17.43 -10.80 -11.15
CA GLU A 131 18.84 -10.97 -11.49
C GLU A 131 19.42 -12.24 -10.84
N GLN A 132 19.16 -12.48 -9.55
CA GLN A 132 19.68 -13.65 -8.83
C GLN A 132 19.14 -14.98 -9.35
N GLN A 133 17.88 -15.01 -9.81
CA GLN A 133 17.22 -16.24 -10.30
C GLN A 133 17.19 -16.33 -11.83
N ASN A 134 17.75 -15.34 -12.53
CA ASN A 134 17.78 -15.23 -13.99
C ASN A 134 16.36 -15.29 -14.59
N TYR A 135 15.42 -14.51 -14.05
CA TYR A 135 14.11 -14.33 -14.67
C TYR A 135 14.20 -13.34 -15.83
N ASP A 136 13.64 -13.71 -16.99
CA ASP A 136 13.59 -12.85 -18.17
C ASP A 136 12.41 -11.87 -18.09
N LEU A 137 11.34 -12.24 -17.37
CA LEU A 137 10.15 -11.43 -17.21
C LEU A 137 9.49 -11.70 -15.85
N ILE A 138 9.09 -10.62 -15.17
CA ILE A 138 8.21 -10.68 -14.02
C ILE A 138 6.91 -9.98 -14.37
N VAL A 139 5.82 -10.74 -14.37
CA VAL A 139 4.48 -10.28 -14.71
C VAL A 139 3.77 -9.80 -13.46
N GLN A 140 3.11 -8.65 -13.58
CA GLN A 140 2.16 -8.12 -12.61
C GLN A 140 0.75 -8.22 -13.19
N GLU A 141 -0.27 -8.22 -12.34
CA GLU A 141 -1.69 -8.11 -12.75
C GLU A 141 -2.18 -9.23 -13.70
N ALA A 142 -1.66 -10.44 -13.58
CA ALA A 142 -2.14 -11.58 -14.36
C ALA A 142 -3.50 -12.10 -13.84
N VAL A 143 -4.43 -12.40 -14.74
CA VAL A 143 -5.76 -12.98 -14.41
C VAL A 143 -5.64 -14.31 -13.68
N TYR A 144 -4.64 -15.11 -14.04
CA TYR A 144 -4.32 -16.37 -13.37
C TYR A 144 -2.81 -16.54 -13.28
N VAL A 145 -2.34 -16.93 -12.10
CA VAL A 145 -0.94 -17.25 -11.83
C VAL A 145 -0.87 -18.65 -11.24
N SER A 146 -0.12 -19.54 -11.89
CA SER A 146 0.19 -20.84 -11.28
C SER A 146 1.10 -20.63 -10.06
N PRO A 147 0.84 -21.30 -8.91
CA PRO A 147 1.70 -21.19 -7.73
C PRO A 147 3.18 -21.52 -7.98
N ARG A 148 3.47 -22.29 -9.04
CA ARG A 148 4.83 -22.64 -9.46
C ARG A 148 5.68 -21.43 -9.87
N ILE A 149 5.05 -20.41 -10.47
CA ILE A 149 5.74 -19.22 -10.99
C ILE A 149 5.48 -17.96 -10.14
N ASP A 150 4.62 -18.08 -9.13
CA ASP A 150 4.36 -17.01 -8.17
C ASP A 150 5.56 -16.86 -7.22
N ILE A 151 6.19 -15.70 -7.24
CA ILE A 151 7.32 -15.37 -6.36
C ILE A 151 6.93 -14.39 -5.25
N THR A 152 5.65 -14.07 -5.07
CA THR A 152 5.13 -13.10 -4.09
C THR A 152 5.67 -13.36 -2.68
N ASP A 153 5.63 -14.61 -2.20
CA ASP A 153 6.14 -14.95 -0.87
C ASP A 153 7.66 -14.78 -0.76
N LYS A 154 8.41 -14.97 -1.86
CA LYS A 154 9.86 -14.71 -1.88
C LYS A 154 10.12 -13.21 -1.74
N VAL A 155 9.36 -12.38 -2.44
CA VAL A 155 9.45 -10.92 -2.36
C VAL A 155 9.08 -10.43 -0.95
N LEU A 156 7.99 -10.94 -0.37
CA LEU A 156 7.56 -10.61 0.99
C LEU A 156 8.64 -10.94 2.02
N LYS A 157 9.28 -12.11 1.91
CA LYS A 157 10.40 -12.51 2.78
C LYS A 157 11.62 -11.60 2.61
N ALA A 158 11.99 -11.27 1.38
CA ALA A 158 13.12 -10.38 1.13
C ALA A 158 12.87 -8.94 1.63
N LEU A 159 11.62 -8.46 1.56
CA LEU A 159 11.23 -7.16 2.12
C LEU A 159 11.28 -7.09 3.65
N ALA A 160 11.16 -8.23 4.34
CA ALA A 160 11.29 -8.31 5.79
C ALA A 160 12.76 -8.21 6.27
N SER A 161 13.72 -8.43 5.37
CA SER A 161 15.15 -8.33 5.68
C SER A 161 15.63 -6.87 5.66
N PRO A 162 16.35 -6.38 6.70
CA PRO A 162 16.84 -5.00 6.77
C PRO A 162 17.81 -4.59 5.64
N SER A 163 18.45 -5.55 4.98
CA SER A 163 19.55 -5.34 4.02
C SER A 163 19.12 -4.98 2.59
N ALA A 164 17.83 -5.06 2.24
CA ALA A 164 17.40 -4.87 0.85
C ALA A 164 17.37 -3.41 0.35
N GLY A 165 17.81 -2.44 1.17
CA GLY A 165 17.80 -1.00 0.85
C GLY A 165 19.15 -0.31 0.93
N SER A 166 20.24 -1.03 1.21
CA SER A 166 21.60 -0.48 1.24
C SER A 166 22.38 -0.98 0.04
N ASN A 167 22.24 -0.29 -1.10
CA ASN A 167 23.22 -0.15 -2.19
C ASN A 167 22.69 0.87 -3.20
#